data_AF-A0A543I6W9-F1
#
_entry.id   AF-A0A543I6W9-F1
#
_cell.length_a   1.000
_cell.length_b   1.000
_cell.length_c   1.000
_cell.angle_alpha   90.00
_cell.angle_beta   90.00
_cell.angle_gamma   90.00
#
_symmetry.space_group_name_H-M   'P 1'
#
loop_
_entity.id
_entity.type
_entity.pdbx_description
1 polymer ?
#
loop_
_entity_poly.entity_id
_entity_poly.type
_entity_poly.pdbx_seq_one_letter_code
_entity_poly.pdbx_strand_id
1 'polypeptide(L)'
;MAHRDNETPPETPSGGALPDGSAPSVVPEGVTADYRNDAARAALDTLMASPDYTTLAAFLRAISTDYLVVDVSGSRHKKGTRIRTVRSTQGQLILPLFTSMAELRAAVPVAQRSTVQGAVMPAITALTLITTDSFVAAQFDAGSAKFIVLRKFISRILTGEEITAEALEKK
;
A
#
# COMPACT_ATOMS: atom_id res chain seq x y z
N MET A 1 -44.12 -26.19 58.52
CA MET A 1 -43.03 -25.19 58.43
C MET A 1 -42.56 -25.22 56.98
N ALA A 2 -43.05 -24.29 56.16
CA ALA A 2 -42.34 -23.09 55.66
C ALA A 2 -41.31 -23.47 54.56
N HIS A 3 -41.58 -23.15 53.28
CA HIS A 3 -41.10 -21.94 52.54
C HIS A 3 -39.56 -21.90 52.47
N ARG A 4 -38.85 -21.56 51.40
CA ARG A 4 -39.02 -21.15 49.99
C ARG A 4 -37.56 -20.95 49.48
N ASP A 5 -37.36 -21.01 48.16
CA ASP A 5 -36.39 -20.22 47.36
C ASP A 5 -35.03 -19.79 47.98
N ASN A 6 -33.89 -20.12 47.35
CA ASN A 6 -33.11 -19.10 46.65
C ASN A 6 -31.99 -19.67 45.76
N GLU A 7 -31.95 -19.16 44.53
CA GLU A 7 -30.92 -19.32 43.51
C GLU A 7 -29.68 -18.42 43.78
N THR A 8 -28.60 -18.71 43.03
CA THR A 8 -27.48 -17.84 42.59
C THR A 8 -26.31 -17.57 43.55
N PRO A 9 -25.07 -17.34 43.05
CA PRO A 9 -24.31 -17.99 41.95
C PRO A 9 -22.83 -18.33 42.32
N PRO A 10 -22.07 -19.03 41.46
CA PRO A 10 -20.62 -19.16 41.62
C PRO A 10 -19.87 -17.86 41.28
N GLU A 11 -18.79 -17.64 42.03
CA GLU A 11 -17.87 -16.50 41.97
C GLU A 11 -17.30 -16.24 40.57
N THR A 12 -17.30 -14.97 40.21
CA THR A 12 -16.67 -14.37 39.02
C THR A 12 -15.16 -14.63 38.99
N PRO A 13 -14.58 -15.22 37.93
CA PRO A 13 -13.16 -15.07 37.68
C PRO A 13 -12.88 -13.65 37.17
N SER A 14 -12.19 -12.87 38.00
CA SER A 14 -11.43 -11.69 37.58
C SER A 14 -10.33 -12.11 36.60
N GLY A 15 -10.18 -11.39 35.49
CA GLY A 15 -8.98 -11.47 34.65
C GLY A 15 -9.19 -11.65 33.14
N GLY A 16 -10.32 -11.22 32.58
CA GLY A 16 -10.44 -11.02 31.13
C GLY A 16 -9.84 -9.67 30.72
N ALA A 17 -8.52 -9.59 30.61
CA ALA A 17 -7.89 -8.45 29.94
C ALA A 17 -8.42 -8.37 28.49
N LEU A 18 -8.82 -7.16 28.12
CA LEU A 18 -9.27 -6.75 26.79
C LEU A 18 -8.44 -7.42 25.67
N PRO A 19 -9.04 -7.82 24.53
CA PRO A 19 -8.24 -8.07 23.35
C PRO A 19 -7.58 -6.73 22.96
N ASP A 20 -6.28 -6.63 23.19
CA ASP A 20 -5.44 -5.57 22.65
C ASP A 20 -5.51 -5.68 21.12
N GLY A 21 -6.47 -4.95 20.54
CA GLY A 21 -6.71 -4.86 19.10
C GLY A 21 -5.64 -4.05 18.37
N SER A 22 -4.42 -4.01 18.90
CA SER A 22 -3.25 -3.59 18.15
C SER A 22 -2.73 -4.81 17.42
N ALA A 23 -3.30 -5.11 16.26
CA ALA A 23 -2.65 -6.03 15.33
C ALA A 23 -1.19 -5.53 15.17
N PRO A 24 -0.18 -6.31 15.60
CA PRO A 24 1.19 -5.92 15.30
C PRO A 24 1.26 -5.81 13.78
N SER A 25 1.85 -4.72 13.28
CA SER A 25 2.22 -4.63 11.88
C SER A 25 3.24 -5.75 11.62
N VAL A 26 2.74 -6.94 11.31
CA VAL A 26 3.55 -8.11 10.98
C VAL A 26 4.16 -7.77 9.63
N VAL A 27 5.36 -7.20 9.67
CA VAL A 27 6.28 -7.23 8.55
C VAL A 27 6.39 -8.71 8.17
N PRO A 28 5.95 -9.14 6.97
CA PRO A 28 5.99 -10.54 6.60
C PRO A 28 7.40 -11.11 6.80
N GLU A 29 7.51 -12.30 7.39
CA GLU A 29 8.76 -13.05 7.38
C GLU A 29 9.16 -13.27 5.91
N GLY A 30 10.18 -12.54 5.44
CA GLY A 30 10.58 -12.50 4.03
C GLY A 30 10.72 -11.10 3.44
N VAL A 31 10.27 -10.04 4.14
CA VAL A 31 10.63 -8.65 3.80
C VAL A 31 12.08 -8.41 4.20
N THR A 32 12.97 -8.84 3.33
CA THR A 32 14.39 -8.52 3.40
C THR A 32 14.60 -7.09 2.93
N ALA A 33 15.74 -6.49 3.26
CA ALA A 33 16.13 -5.16 2.80
C ALA A 33 16.14 -5.01 1.26
N ASP A 34 15.99 -6.12 0.53
CA ASP A 34 16.06 -6.24 -0.91
C ASP A 34 14.75 -6.74 -1.53
N TYR A 35 13.62 -6.59 -0.82
CA TYR A 35 12.31 -6.94 -1.38
C TYR A 35 12.10 -6.30 -2.77
N ARG A 36 11.58 -7.12 -3.68
CA ARG A 36 11.27 -6.77 -5.06
C ARG A 36 10.06 -7.55 -5.56
N ASN A 37 9.10 -6.84 -6.14
CA ASN A 37 7.97 -7.37 -6.85
C ASN A 37 8.35 -7.52 -8.33
N ASP A 38 8.91 -8.67 -8.70
CA ASP A 38 9.38 -8.93 -10.07
C ASP A 38 8.25 -8.94 -11.09
N ALA A 39 7.05 -9.40 -10.70
CA ALA A 39 5.89 -9.43 -11.59
C ALA A 39 5.43 -8.01 -11.96
N ALA A 40 5.27 -7.14 -10.96
CA ALA A 40 4.93 -5.74 -11.19
C ALA A 40 6.01 -5.02 -11.98
N ARG A 41 7.30 -5.32 -11.70
CA ARG A 41 8.40 -4.70 -12.44
C ARG A 41 8.44 -5.13 -13.90
N ALA A 42 8.34 -6.43 -14.19
CA ALA A 42 8.32 -6.93 -15.56
C ALA A 42 7.11 -6.40 -16.35
N ALA A 43 5.94 -6.30 -15.70
CA ALA A 43 4.76 -5.71 -16.32
C ALA A 43 4.93 -4.21 -16.60
N LEU A 44 5.60 -3.47 -15.70
CA LEU A 44 5.94 -2.07 -15.91
C LEU A 44 6.91 -1.88 -17.07
N ASP A 45 7.97 -2.69 -17.14
CA ASP A 45 8.94 -2.64 -18.23
C ASP A 45 8.26 -2.94 -19.58
N THR A 46 7.34 -3.92 -19.61
CA THR A 46 6.53 -4.25 -20.81
C THR A 46 5.63 -3.09 -21.22
N LEU A 47 4.95 -2.46 -20.25
CA LEU A 47 4.09 -1.29 -20.49
C LEU A 47 4.89 -0.09 -21.00
N MET A 48 6.10 0.13 -20.49
CA MET A 48 6.98 1.19 -20.98
C MET A 48 7.49 0.93 -22.40
N ALA A 49 7.73 -0.34 -22.75
CA ALA A 49 8.15 -0.73 -24.09
C ALA A 49 7.02 -0.65 -25.13
N SER A 50 5.79 -1.01 -24.73
CA SER A 50 4.60 -1.00 -25.59
C SER A 50 3.39 -0.43 -24.84
N PRO A 51 3.24 0.91 -24.79
CA PRO A 51 2.16 1.54 -24.03
C PRO A 51 0.81 1.37 -24.71
N ASP A 52 0.04 0.37 -24.25
CA ASP A 52 -1.34 0.11 -24.69
C ASP A 52 -2.24 -0.28 -23.49
N TYR A 53 -3.55 -0.42 -23.74
CA TYR A 53 -4.49 -0.78 -22.67
C TYR A 53 -4.32 -2.23 -22.18
N THR A 54 -3.77 -3.12 -22.99
CA THR A 54 -3.53 -4.53 -22.65
C THR A 54 -2.40 -4.66 -21.64
N THR A 55 -1.28 -4.01 -21.93
CA THR A 55 -0.10 -3.90 -21.05
C THR A 55 -0.42 -3.09 -19.80
N LEU A 56 -1.27 -2.07 -19.90
CA LEU A 56 -1.74 -1.34 -18.72
C LEU A 56 -2.59 -2.24 -17.82
N ALA A 57 -3.53 -2.99 -18.39
CA ALA A 57 -4.34 -3.96 -17.63
C ALA A 57 -3.46 -5.02 -16.96
N ALA A 58 -2.46 -5.55 -17.68
CA ALA A 58 -1.49 -6.49 -17.13
C ALA A 58 -0.71 -5.90 -15.95
N PHE A 59 -0.25 -4.64 -16.08
CA PHE A 59 0.42 -3.93 -15.00
C PHE A 59 -0.50 -3.71 -13.79
N LEU A 60 -1.73 -3.23 -14.00
CA LEU A 60 -2.71 -3.00 -12.92
C LEU A 60 -3.06 -4.28 -12.15
N ARG A 61 -3.08 -5.44 -12.82
CA ARG A 61 -3.25 -6.77 -12.19
C ARG A 61 -1.99 -7.22 -11.44
N ALA A 62 -0.81 -6.95 -11.97
CA ALA A 62 0.45 -7.31 -11.32
C ALA A 62 0.65 -6.52 -10.02
N ILE A 63 0.30 -5.23 -10.00
CA ILE A 63 0.41 -4.39 -8.80
C ILE A 63 -0.68 -4.64 -7.75
N SER A 64 -1.70 -5.47 -8.03
CA SER A 64 -2.81 -5.71 -7.10
C SER A 64 -2.68 -6.99 -6.27
N THR A 65 -1.74 -7.87 -6.62
CA THR A 65 -1.70 -9.26 -6.12
C THR A 65 -0.65 -9.53 -5.05
N ASP A 66 0.49 -8.84 -5.08
CA ASP A 66 1.63 -9.11 -4.18
C ASP A 66 1.84 -7.98 -3.16
N TYR A 67 3.08 -7.57 -2.88
CA TYR A 67 3.39 -6.42 -2.01
C TYR A 67 3.91 -5.24 -2.83
N LEU A 68 3.79 -4.07 -2.24
CA LEU A 68 4.38 -2.84 -2.75
C LEU A 68 5.18 -2.17 -1.63
N VAL A 69 6.15 -1.36 -2.04
CA VAL A 69 6.98 -0.59 -1.13
C VAL A 69 6.51 0.86 -1.15
N VAL A 70 6.35 1.45 0.03
CA VAL A 70 6.00 2.86 0.21
C VAL A 70 7.12 3.58 0.96
N ASP A 71 7.35 4.86 0.62
CA ASP A 71 8.31 5.70 1.33
C ASP A 71 7.70 6.20 2.64
N VAL A 72 8.24 5.74 3.79
CA VAL A 72 7.84 6.19 5.13
C VAL A 72 8.93 7.04 5.80
N SER A 73 9.92 7.50 5.03
CA SER A 73 11.03 8.31 5.52
C SER A 73 10.52 9.60 6.18
N GLY A 74 11.03 9.89 7.38
CA GLY A 74 10.66 11.08 8.14
C GLY A 74 9.37 10.94 8.97
N SER A 75 8.74 9.77 9.00
CA SER A 75 7.57 9.50 9.85
C SER A 75 7.96 9.25 11.31
N ARG A 76 8.21 10.34 12.06
CA ARG A 76 8.31 10.31 13.54
C ARG A 76 7.28 11.26 14.14
N HIS A 77 6.02 10.86 14.19
CA HIS A 77 4.99 11.57 14.94
C HIS A 77 4.25 10.63 15.91
N LYS A 78 3.82 11.17 17.06
CA LYS A 78 3.10 10.47 18.14
C LYS A 78 1.79 9.76 17.71
N LYS A 79 1.33 9.94 16.47
CA LYS A 79 0.15 9.30 15.87
C LYS A 79 0.43 8.92 14.41
N GLY A 80 0.85 7.69 14.18
CA GLY A 80 0.80 7.01 12.88
C GLY A 80 1.97 7.26 11.91
N THR A 81 2.30 6.20 11.16
CA THR A 81 3.25 6.21 10.04
C THR A 81 2.68 7.02 8.88
N ARG A 82 3.31 8.16 8.56
CA ARG A 82 2.89 9.02 7.44
C ARG A 82 3.76 8.73 6.21
N ILE A 83 3.13 8.40 5.08
CA ILE A 83 3.83 8.20 3.81
C ILE A 83 4.30 9.54 3.27
N ARG A 84 5.51 9.56 2.70
CA ARG A 84 6.07 10.72 2.03
C ARG A 84 5.27 11.00 0.76
N THR A 85 4.77 12.23 0.61
CA THR A 85 3.99 12.62 -0.58
C THR A 85 4.86 13.42 -1.53
N VAL A 86 4.62 13.26 -2.84
CA VAL A 86 5.27 14.06 -3.88
C VAL A 86 4.23 15.04 -4.44
N ARG A 87 4.64 16.28 -4.70
CA ARG A 87 3.77 17.24 -5.40
C ARG A 87 4.09 17.22 -6.89
N SER A 88 3.05 17.21 -7.71
CA SER A 88 3.16 17.48 -9.14
C SER A 88 3.61 18.93 -9.38
N THR A 89 4.04 19.24 -10.60
CA THR A 89 4.38 20.63 -11.00
C THR A 89 3.18 21.59 -10.87
N GLN A 90 1.97 21.06 -10.84
CA GLN A 90 0.72 21.79 -10.63
C GLN A 90 0.29 21.83 -9.14
N GLY A 91 1.15 21.37 -8.22
CA GLY A 91 0.90 21.38 -6.78
C GLY A 91 0.01 20.26 -6.25
N GLN A 92 -0.46 19.36 -7.12
CA GLN A 92 -1.34 18.23 -6.77
C GLN A 92 -0.56 17.12 -6.07
N LEU A 93 -1.18 16.42 -5.12
CA LEU A 93 -0.54 15.31 -4.42
C LEU A 93 -0.50 14.04 -5.29
N ILE A 94 0.67 13.42 -5.34
CA ILE A 94 0.93 12.14 -5.98
C ILE A 94 1.47 11.19 -4.93
N LEU A 95 0.93 9.97 -4.89
CA LEU A 95 1.36 8.91 -4.00
C LEU A 95 2.54 8.16 -4.62
N PRO A 96 3.77 8.24 -4.07
CA PRO A 96 4.88 7.43 -4.56
C PRO A 96 4.74 5.98 -4.09
N LEU A 97 4.75 5.05 -5.03
CA LEU A 97 4.76 3.61 -4.83
C LEU A 97 5.98 3.02 -5.54
N PHE A 98 6.53 1.95 -4.99
CA PHE A 98 7.73 1.32 -5.54
C PHE A 98 7.53 -0.19 -5.63
N THR A 99 8.04 -0.76 -6.72
CA THR A 99 8.07 -2.21 -6.92
C THR A 99 9.19 -2.87 -6.10
N SER A 100 10.17 -2.11 -5.60
CA SER A 100 11.25 -2.64 -4.77
C SER A 100 11.88 -1.60 -3.83
N MET A 101 12.64 -2.08 -2.85
CA MET A 101 13.47 -1.22 -1.99
C MET A 101 14.60 -0.52 -2.76
N ALA A 102 15.11 -1.14 -3.83
CA ALA A 102 16.14 -0.53 -4.69
C ALA A 102 15.58 0.68 -5.44
N GLU A 103 14.35 0.58 -5.95
CA GLU A 103 13.66 1.69 -6.64
C GLU A 103 13.35 2.85 -5.68
N LEU A 104 12.96 2.54 -4.44
CA LEU A 104 12.81 3.55 -3.39
C LEU A 104 14.15 4.30 -3.12
N ARG A 105 15.27 3.58 -3.00
CA ARG A 105 16.60 4.19 -2.82
C ARG A 105 17.05 5.00 -4.05
N ALA A 106 16.65 4.58 -5.25
CA ALA A 106 16.94 5.28 -6.49
C ALA A 106 16.18 6.61 -6.62
N ALA A 107 14.98 6.69 -6.02
CA ALA A 107 14.14 7.89 -6.06
C ALA A 107 14.63 9.06 -5.20
N VAL A 108 15.61 8.83 -4.31
CA VAL A 108 16.17 9.88 -3.46
C VAL A 108 17.62 10.23 -3.84
N PRO A 109 18.08 11.47 -3.55
CA PRO A 109 19.49 11.83 -3.69
C PRO A 109 20.40 10.92 -2.87
N VAL A 110 21.62 10.67 -3.36
CA VAL A 110 22.61 9.78 -2.72
C VAL A 110 22.83 10.14 -1.24
N ALA A 111 22.92 11.44 -0.94
CA ALA A 111 23.11 11.95 0.42
C ALA A 111 21.96 11.60 1.39
N GLN A 112 20.77 11.28 0.88
CA GLN A 112 19.58 10.96 1.69
C GLN A 112 19.28 9.46 1.74
N ARG A 113 19.98 8.62 0.97
CA ARG A 113 19.71 7.17 0.88
C ARG A 113 19.81 6.44 2.21
N SER A 114 20.72 6.84 3.09
CA SER A 114 20.88 6.25 4.44
C SER A 114 19.72 6.59 5.39
N THR A 115 18.95 7.63 5.08
CA THR A 115 17.79 8.07 5.87
C THR A 115 16.48 7.53 5.35
N VAL A 116 16.51 6.81 4.22
CA VAL A 116 15.31 6.27 3.60
C VAL A 116 14.80 5.05 4.35
N GLN A 117 13.50 5.07 4.64
CA GLN A 117 12.78 3.97 5.24
C GLN A 117 11.64 3.58 4.31
N GLY A 118 11.67 2.34 3.85
CA GLY A 118 10.58 1.73 3.09
C GLY A 118 9.73 0.87 4.00
N ALA A 119 8.42 0.96 3.86
CA ALA A 119 7.52 -0.05 4.41
C ALA A 119 7.02 -0.92 3.27
N VAL A 120 7.20 -2.24 3.42
CA VAL A 120 6.62 -3.22 2.50
C VAL A 120 5.28 -3.63 3.07
N MET A 121 4.23 -3.51 2.27
CA MET A 121 2.87 -3.82 2.69
C MET A 121 2.08 -4.41 1.52
N PRO A 122 0.98 -5.14 1.80
CA PRO A 122 0.18 -5.75 0.75
C PRO A 122 -0.22 -4.71 -0.30
N ALA A 123 -0.20 -5.11 -1.56
CA ALA A 123 -0.53 -4.27 -2.70
C ALA A 123 -1.82 -3.46 -2.48
N ILE A 124 -2.89 -4.14 -2.10
CA ILE A 124 -4.19 -3.51 -1.84
C ILE A 124 -4.10 -2.48 -0.72
N THR A 125 -3.37 -2.76 0.36
CA THR A 125 -3.15 -1.81 1.46
C THR A 125 -2.37 -0.58 0.98
N ALA A 126 -1.29 -0.78 0.22
CA ALA A 126 -0.51 0.32 -0.35
C ALA A 126 -1.34 1.18 -1.31
N LEU A 127 -2.12 0.56 -2.19
CA LEU A 127 -2.99 1.25 -3.14
C LEU A 127 -4.10 2.02 -2.44
N THR A 128 -4.63 1.50 -1.33
CA THR A 128 -5.66 2.17 -0.51
C THR A 128 -5.18 3.52 0.04
N LEU A 129 -3.87 3.73 0.20
CA LEU A 129 -3.30 5.01 0.65
C LEU A 129 -3.66 6.18 -0.28
N ILE A 130 -3.99 5.92 -1.54
CA ILE A 130 -4.45 6.97 -2.45
C ILE A 130 -5.76 7.62 -1.98
N THR A 131 -6.50 6.96 -1.08
CA THR A 131 -7.76 7.46 -0.53
C THR A 131 -7.57 8.29 0.75
N THR A 132 -6.39 8.26 1.37
CA THR A 132 -6.17 8.90 2.68
C THR A 132 -5.95 10.41 2.60
N ASP A 133 -5.70 10.94 1.41
CA ASP A 133 -5.49 12.38 1.15
C ASP A 133 -6.04 12.74 -0.25
N SER A 134 -5.85 13.99 -0.65
CA SER A 134 -6.18 14.58 -1.95
C SER A 134 -5.28 14.09 -3.11
N PHE A 135 -4.79 12.85 -3.05
CA PHE A 135 -4.00 12.27 -4.12
C PHE A 135 -4.81 12.16 -5.41
N VAL A 136 -4.22 12.60 -6.51
CA VAL A 136 -4.83 12.53 -7.85
C VAL A 136 -4.32 11.32 -8.65
N ALA A 137 -3.17 10.78 -8.28
CA ALA A 137 -2.50 9.68 -8.95
C ALA A 137 -1.51 8.98 -8.00
N ALA A 138 -1.12 7.76 -8.36
CA ALA A 138 0.10 7.15 -7.83
C ALA A 138 1.20 7.19 -8.89
N GLN A 139 2.43 7.41 -8.44
CA GLN A 139 3.62 7.32 -9.26
C GLN A 139 4.41 6.08 -8.86
N PHE A 140 4.68 5.22 -9.84
CA PHE A 140 5.45 4.00 -9.68
C PHE A 140 6.91 4.23 -10.07
N ASP A 141 7.81 3.71 -9.22
CA ASP A 141 9.26 3.68 -9.45
C ASP A 141 9.81 5.06 -9.85
N ALA A 142 9.60 6.05 -8.98
CA ALA A 142 10.00 7.44 -9.23
C ALA A 142 11.51 7.63 -9.48
N GLY A 143 12.34 6.64 -9.10
CA GLY A 143 13.77 6.60 -9.39
C GLY A 143 14.11 6.24 -10.83
N SER A 144 13.39 5.28 -11.42
CA SER A 144 13.65 4.78 -12.78
C SER A 144 12.54 5.18 -13.77
N ALA A 145 11.35 4.60 -13.63
CA ALA A 145 10.27 4.63 -14.61
C ALA A 145 9.45 5.92 -14.55
N LYS A 146 9.22 6.44 -13.33
CA LYS A 146 8.38 7.61 -13.06
C LYS A 146 6.98 7.50 -13.66
N PHE A 147 6.45 6.28 -13.78
CA PHE A 147 5.18 6.03 -14.44
C PHE A 147 4.02 6.47 -13.54
N ILE A 148 3.04 7.18 -14.09
CA ILE A 148 1.92 7.76 -13.34
C ILE A 148 0.63 7.03 -13.69
N VAL A 149 -0.05 6.50 -12.68
CA VAL A 149 -1.38 5.90 -12.78
C VAL A 149 -2.39 6.80 -12.08
N LEU A 150 -3.41 7.23 -12.82
CA LEU A 150 -4.48 8.08 -12.27
C LEU A 150 -5.27 7.35 -11.20
N ARG A 151 -5.73 8.11 -10.19
CA ARG A 151 -6.54 7.59 -9.09
C ARG A 151 -7.74 6.77 -9.57
N LYS A 152 -8.40 7.19 -10.66
CA LYS A 152 -9.54 6.45 -11.21
C LYS A 152 -9.23 4.99 -11.54
N PHE A 153 -8.04 4.69 -12.07
CA PHE A 153 -7.66 3.33 -12.41
C PHE A 153 -7.30 2.51 -11.17
N ILE A 154 -6.68 3.14 -10.18
CA ILE A 154 -6.40 2.51 -8.89
C ILE A 154 -7.71 2.22 -8.14
N SER A 155 -8.66 3.14 -8.19
CA SER A 155 -10.00 2.93 -7.62
C SER A 155 -10.66 1.68 -8.20
N ARG A 156 -10.53 1.41 -9.51
CA ARG A 156 -11.06 0.18 -10.13
C ARG A 156 -10.45 -1.08 -9.52
N ILE A 157 -9.15 -1.07 -9.21
CA ILE A 157 -8.50 -2.19 -8.50
C ILE A 157 -9.13 -2.36 -7.12
N LEU A 158 -9.31 -1.27 -6.39
CA LEU A 158 -9.82 -1.30 -5.01
C LEU A 158 -11.30 -1.69 -4.93
N THR A 159 -12.10 -1.38 -5.95
CA THR A 159 -13.52 -1.78 -6.04
C THR A 159 -13.70 -3.20 -6.57
N GLY A 160 -12.62 -3.87 -6.99
CA GLY A 160 -12.68 -5.19 -7.60
C GLY A 160 -13.34 -5.18 -8.99
N GLU A 161 -13.36 -4.03 -9.65
CA GLU A 161 -13.83 -3.94 -11.03
C GLU A 161 -12.93 -4.71 -11.99
N GLU A 162 -13.50 -5.10 -13.12
CA GLU A 162 -12.76 -5.85 -14.13
C GLU A 162 -11.62 -5.01 -14.73
N ILE A 163 -10.39 -5.53 -14.63
CA ILE A 163 -9.18 -4.92 -15.20
C ILE A 163 -8.87 -5.58 -16.54
N THR A 164 -9.63 -5.22 -17.56
CA THR A 164 -9.41 -5.62 -18.96
C THR A 164 -9.16 -4.38 -19.83
N ALA A 165 -8.49 -4.57 -20.98
CA ALA A 165 -8.20 -3.47 -21.90
C ALA A 165 -9.47 -2.70 -22.31
N GLU A 166 -10.54 -3.45 -22.59
CA GLU A 166 -11.86 -2.92 -22.98
C GLU A 166 -12.51 -2.09 -21.85
N ALA A 167 -12.35 -2.51 -20.60
CA ALA A 167 -12.87 -1.79 -19.44
C ALA A 167 -12.09 -0.50 -19.14
N LEU A 168 -10.78 -0.48 -19.45
CA LEU A 168 -9.92 0.70 -19.28
C LEU A 168 -10.13 1.76 -20.36
N GLU A 169 -10.52 1.36 -21.56
CA GLU A 169 -10.85 2.26 -22.67
C GLU A 169 -12.17 3.00 -22.43
N LYS A 170 -13.14 2.35 -21.78
CA LYS A 170 -14.43 2.94 -21.44
C LYS A 170 -14.25 4.03 -20.36
N LYS A 171 -14.44 5.28 -20.78
CA LYS A 171 -14.26 6.51 -19.97
C LYS A 171 -15.19 6.60 -18.78
#